data_AF-A0A838UBU7-F1
#
_entry.id   AF-A0A838UBU7-F1
#
_cell.length_a   1.000
_cell.length_b   1.000
_cell.length_c   1.000
_cell.angle_alpha   90.00
_cell.angle_beta   90.00
_cell.angle_gamma   90.00
#
_symmetry.space_group_name_H-M   'P 1'
#
loop_
_entity.id
_entity.type
_entity.pdbx_description
1 polymer ?
#
loop_
_entity_poly.entity_id
_entity_poly.type
_entity_poly.pdbx_seq_one_letter_code
_entity_poly.pdbx_strand_id
1 'polypeptide(L)' 'MAQFRRPEELLTCSFCGKSQNDVRKLIAGPGVYVCNECID' A
#
# COMPACT_ATOMS: atom_id res chain seq x y z
N MET A 1 24.61 -7.04 -13.81
CA MET A 1 23.41 -7.55 -13.11
C MET A 1 22.43 -6.40 -13.03
N ALA A 2 21.54 -6.26 -14.01
CA ALA A 2 20.58 -5.16 -14.01
C ALA A 2 19.55 -5.46 -12.90
N GLN A 3 19.71 -4.84 -11.74
CA GLN A 3 18.64 -4.76 -10.75
C GLN A 3 17.53 -3.92 -11.38
N PHE A 4 16.69 -4.59 -12.17
CA PHE A 4 15.30 -4.20 -12.44
C PHE A 4 14.62 -4.16 -11.06
N ARG A 5 14.81 -3.07 -10.32
CA ARG A 5 13.99 -2.78 -9.15
C ARG A 5 12.60 -2.53 -9.72
N ARG A 6 11.80 -3.61 -9.78
CA ARG A 6 10.36 -3.51 -10.01
C ARG A 6 9.87 -2.42 -9.06
N PRO A 7 9.18 -1.38 -9.55
CA PRO A 7 8.51 -0.43 -8.69
C PRO A 7 7.27 -1.13 -8.12
N GLU A 8 7.50 -2.17 -7.33
CA GLU A 8 6.63 -2.47 -6.19
C GLU A 8 7.03 -1.44 -5.13
N GLU A 9 6.86 -0.16 -5.46
CA GLU A 9 6.73 0.90 -4.47
C GLU A 9 5.50 0.50 -3.68
N LEU A 10 5.75 -0.26 -2.61
CA LEU A 10 4.77 -0.84 -1.72
C LEU A 10 3.91 0.31 -1.21
N LEU A 11 2.77 0.53 -1.86
CA LEU A 11 1.77 1.46 -1.38
C LEU A 11 1.36 0.93 -0.01
N THR A 12 1.71 1.68 1.03
CA THR A 12 1.41 1.32 2.41
C THR A 12 0.25 2.16 2.92
N CYS A 13 -0.61 1.55 3.70
CA CYS A 13 -1.66 2.27 4.41
C CYS A 13 -1.02 3.28 5.36
N SER A 14 -1.41 4.55 5.25
CA SER A 14 -0.92 5.64 6.10
C SER A 14 -1.36 5.52 7.57
N PHE A 15 -2.30 4.62 7.87
CA PHE A 15 -2.84 4.42 9.22
C PHE A 15 -2.20 3.22 9.94
N CYS A 16 -2.16 2.05 9.30
CA CYS A 16 -1.60 0.83 9.90
C CYS A 16 -0.22 0.43 9.38
N GLY A 17 0.29 1.09 8.34
CA GLY A 17 1.58 0.80 7.71
C GLY A 17 1.61 -0.46 6.85
N LYS A 18 0.50 -1.19 6.72
CA LYS A 18 0.43 -2.42 5.91
C LYS A 18 0.55 -2.14 4.42
N SER A 19 1.26 -3.00 3.71
CA SER A 19 1.44 -2.90 2.25
C SER A 19 0.20 -3.37 1.51
N GLN A 20 0.05 -3.00 0.24
CA GLN A 20 -1.01 -3.51 -0.65
C GLN A 20 -1.08 -5.05 -0.73
N ASN A 21 0.03 -5.74 -0.42
CA ASN A 21 0.11 -7.20 -0.44
C ASN A 21 -0.37 -7.85 0.86
N ASP A 22 -0.35 -7.09 1.97
CA ASP A 22 -0.77 -7.54 3.30
C ASP A 22 -2.27 -7.32 3.54
N VAL A 23 -2.91 -6.44 2.76
CA VAL A 23 -4.32 -6.06 2.92
C VAL A 23 -5.16 -6.55 1.76
N ARG A 24 -6.43 -6.86 2.05
CA ARG A 24 -7.37 -7.35 1.04
C ARG A 24 -7.80 -6.24 0.08
N LYS A 25 -7.86 -5.01 0.57
CA LYS A 25 -8.08 -3.79 -0.21
C LYS A 25 -7.23 -2.66 0.34
N LEU A 26 -6.50 -2.01 -0.55
CA LEU A 26 -5.87 -0.71 -0.32
C LEU A 26 -6.53 0.32 -1.22
N ILE A 27 -7.02 1.41 -0.63
CA ILE A 27 -7.71 2.50 -1.29
C ILE A 27 -6.74 3.65 -1.43
N ALA A 28 -6.46 4.07 -2.66
CA ALA A 28 -5.64 5.23 -2.97
C ALA A 28 -6.54 6.48 -3.05
N GLY A 29 -6.41 7.38 -2.08
CA GLY A 29 -6.97 8.72 -2.10
C GLY A 29 -5.95 9.76 -2.60
N PRO A 30 -6.34 11.03 -2.75
CA PRO A 30 -5.42 12.11 -3.11
C PRO A 30 -4.39 12.31 -1.98
N GLY A 31 -3.20 11.72 -2.15
CA GLY A 31 -2.08 11.84 -1.21
C GLY A 31 -2.16 10.97 0.05
N VAL A 32 -3.15 10.09 0.16
CA VAL A 32 -3.32 9.19 1.31
C VAL A 32 -3.69 7.79 0.83
N TYR A 33 -3.16 6.79 1.50
CA TYR A 33 -3.51 5.39 1.26
C TYR A 33 -4.16 4.82 2.51
N VAL A 34 -5.31 4.20 2.37
CA VAL A 34 -6.05 3.63 3.49
C VAL A 34 -6.51 2.22 3.15
N CYS A 35 -6.33 1.25 4.04
CA CYS A 35 -6.80 -0.11 3.82
C CYS A 35 -8.19 -0.34 4.41
N ASN A 36 -8.87 -1.39 3.96
CA ASN A 36 -10.21 -1.72 4.45
C ASN A 36 -10.24 -2.08 5.94
N GLU A 37 -9.13 -2.51 6.53
CA GLU A 37 -9.04 -2.82 7.97
C GLU A 37 -8.96 -1.56 8.84
N CYS A 38 -8.62 -0.40 8.27
CA CYS A 38 -8.60 0.87 9.01
C CYS A 38 -9.92 1.64 8.94
N ILE A 39 -10.85 1.21 8.08
CA ILE A 39 -12.18 1.83 7.88
C ILE A 39 -13.28 0.92 8.48
N ASP A 40 -12.89 -0.25 8.98
CA ASP A 40 -13.71 -1.12 9.84
C ASP A 40 -13.47 -0.71 11.31
#